data_AF-A0A963N7L6-F1
#
_entry.id   AF-A0A963N7L6-F1
#
_cell.length_a   1.000
_cell.length_b   1.000
_cell.length_c   1.000
_cell.angle_alpha   90.00
_cell.angle_beta   90.00
_cell.angle_gamma   90.00
#
_symmetry.space_group_name_H-M   'P 1'
#
loop_
_entity.id
_entity.type
_entity.pdbx_description
1 polymer ?
#
loop_
_entity_poly.entity_id
_entity_poly.type
_entity_poly.pdbx_seq_one_letter_code
_entity_poly.pdbx_strand_id
1 'polypeptide(L)' 'MSTTSDSPHDSRDASPFPPEILRDVAKRRTFAIISHPDAGKTTLTEKLLLFGGAIQLAGTVKGRK' A
#
# COMPACT_ATOMS: atom_id res chain seq x y z
N MET A 1 3.32 -29.99 47.17
CA MET A 1 2.24 -30.20 46.18
C MET A 1 2.13 -28.91 45.37
N SER A 2 2.82 -28.87 44.23
CA SER A 2 2.96 -27.68 43.40
C SER A 2 2.08 -27.88 42.18
N THR A 3 0.87 -27.33 42.19
CA THR A 3 0.01 -27.31 41.01
C THR A 3 0.42 -26.11 40.17
N THR A 4 1.35 -26.32 39.24
CA THR A 4 1.62 -25.35 38.18
C THR A 4 0.41 -25.35 37.26
N SER A 5 -0.41 -24.31 37.38
CA SER A 5 -1.44 -23.97 36.40
C SER A 5 -0.74 -23.50 35.12
N ASP A 6 -0.43 -24.44 34.22
CA ASP A 6 -0.02 -24.10 32.88
C ASP A 6 -1.23 -23.48 32.17
N SER A 7 -1.16 -22.18 31.90
CA SER A 7 -2.24 -21.44 31.25
C SER A 7 -2.16 -21.71 29.74
N PRO A 8 -3.28 -21.95 29.05
CA PRO A 8 -3.24 -22.26 27.62
C PRO A 8 -2.84 -20.98 26.88
N HIS A 9 -1.65 -21.00 26.26
CA HIS A 9 -1.32 -20.02 25.24
C HIS A 9 -2.29 -20.20 24.06
N ASP A 10 -3.26 -19.29 23.96
CA ASP A 10 -4.22 -19.25 22.87
C ASP A 10 -3.47 -19.05 21.55
N SER A 11 -3.43 -20.11 20.74
CA SER A 11 -2.64 -20.22 19.52
C SER A 11 -3.30 -19.50 18.33
N ARG A 12 -4.37 -18.74 18.57
CA ARG A 12 -5.22 -18.13 17.53
C ARG A 12 -4.80 -16.72 17.10
N ASP A 13 -3.85 -16.09 17.80
CA ASP A 13 -3.45 -14.69 17.53
C ASP A 13 -2.17 -14.52 16.70
N ALA A 14 -1.48 -15.60 16.32
CA ALA A 14 -0.28 -15.50 15.50
C ALA A 14 -0.64 -15.45 14.01
N SER A 15 -0.43 -14.30 13.38
CA SER A 15 -0.44 -14.20 11.91
C SER A 15 0.51 -15.25 11.31
N PRO A 16 0.08 -16.03 10.30
CA PRO A 16 0.92 -17.04 9.65
C PRO A 16 2.07 -16.41 8.83
N PHE A 17 2.08 -15.07 8.71
CA PHE A 17 3.09 -14.32 7.99
C PHE A 17 4.12 -13.69 8.95
N PRO A 18 5.43 -13.73 8.60
CA PRO A 18 6.46 -13.00 9.30
C PRO A 18 6.10 -11.51 9.49
N PRO A 19 6.43 -10.91 10.64
CA PRO A 19 6.10 -9.51 10.94
C PRO A 19 6.70 -8.52 9.94
N GLU A 20 7.82 -8.85 9.30
CA GLU A 20 8.43 -8.05 8.22
C GLU A 20 7.50 -7.95 7.01
N ILE A 21 6.85 -9.05 6.63
CA ILE A 21 5.89 -9.07 5.52
C ILE A 21 4.70 -8.17 5.85
N LEU A 22 4.15 -8.28 7.08
CA LEU A 22 3.04 -7.44 7.52
C LEU A 22 3.39 -5.96 7.48
N ARG A 23 4.59 -5.60 7.93
CA ARG A 23 5.10 -4.21 7.89
C ARG A 23 5.20 -3.68 6.46
N ASP A 24 5.67 -4.50 5.52
CA ASP A 24 5.77 -4.07 4.12
C ASP A 24 4.43 -4.00 3.42
N VAL A 25 3.49 -4.90 3.74
CA VAL A 25 2.11 -4.83 3.24
C VAL A 25 1.44 -3.55 3.74
N ALA A 26 1.62 -3.18 5.01
CA ALA A 26 1.03 -1.98 5.60
C ALA A 26 1.46 -0.67 4.90
N LYS A 27 2.67 -0.63 4.30
CA LYS A 27 3.19 0.54 3.56
C LYS A 27 2.54 0.72 2.17
N ARG A 28 1.95 -0.33 1.58
CA ARG A 28 1.45 -0.29 0.19
C ARG A 28 0.13 0.47 0.10
N ARG A 29 -0.03 1.25 -0.98
CA ARG A 29 -1.28 1.93 -1.35
C ARG A 29 -1.53 1.72 -2.84
N THR A 30 -2.52 0.90 -3.18
CA THR A 30 -2.93 0.60 -4.56
C THR A 30 -4.27 1.25 -4.82
N PHE A 31 -4.36 2.10 -5.84
CA PHE A 31 -5.58 2.84 -6.17
C PHE A 31 -5.64 3.14 -7.67
N ALA A 32 -6.81 3.59 -8.14
CA ALA A 32 -7.05 4.04 -9.50
C ALA A 32 -7.78 5.39 -9.50
N ILE A 33 -7.60 6.17 -10.56
CA ILE A 33 -8.33 7.43 -10.78
C ILE A 33 -9.37 7.17 -11.86
N ILE A 34 -10.65 7.27 -11.50
CA ILE A 34 -11.79 7.19 -12.43
C ILE A 34 -12.46 8.55 -12.52
N SER A 35 -12.71 9.02 -13.74
CA SER A 35 -13.33 10.32 -13.98
C SER A 35 -14.02 10.36 -15.35
N HIS A 36 -14.91 11.34 -15.52
CA HIS A 36 -15.44 11.69 -16.84
C HIS A 36 -14.30 12.19 -17.77
N PRO A 37 -14.46 12.13 -19.11
CA PRO A 37 -13.58 12.82 -20.04
C PRO A 37 -13.32 14.27 -19.62
N ASP A 38 -12.09 14.73 -19.86
CA ASP A 38 -11.62 16.10 -19.60
C ASP A 38 -11.63 16.58 -18.13
N ALA A 39 -12.00 15.72 -17.16
CA ALA A 39 -11.92 16.04 -15.73
C ALA A 39 -10.49 16.17 -15.16
N GLY A 40 -9.46 16.03 -16.01
CA GLY A 40 -8.07 16.26 -15.61
C GLY A 40 -7.39 15.07 -14.90
N LYS A 41 -7.88 13.83 -15.05
CA LYS A 41 -7.21 12.63 -14.49
C LYS A 41 -5.72 12.57 -14.82
N THR A 42 -5.35 12.92 -16.05
CA THR A 42 -3.97 12.89 -16.55
C THR A 42 -3.11 13.91 -15.81
N THR A 43 -3.61 15.13 -15.64
CA THR A 43 -2.93 16.21 -14.89
C THR A 43 -2.73 15.85 -13.43
N LEU A 44 -3.71 15.21 -12.79
CA LEU A 44 -3.58 14.74 -11.41
C LEU A 44 -2.52 13.64 -11.31
N THR A 45 -2.52 12.67 -12.22
CA THR A 45 -1.51 11.61 -12.28
C THR A 45 -0.10 12.18 -12.42
N GLU A 46 0.11 13.17 -13.29
CA GLU A 46 1.41 13.82 -13.47
C GLU A 46 1.94 14.45 -12.17
N LYS A 47 1.08 15.18 -11.44
CA LYS A 47 1.47 15.80 -10.18
C LYS A 47 1.82 14.77 -9.12
N LEU A 48 1.03 13.70 -9.00
CA LEU A 48 1.30 12.60 -8.06
C LEU A 48 2.66 11.94 -8.35
N LEU A 49 2.96 11.68 -9.63
CA LEU A 49 4.24 11.11 -10.04
C LEU A 49 5.41 12.07 -9.77
N LEU A 50 5.24 13.36 -10.00
CA LEU A 50 6.26 14.37 -9.69
C LEU A 50 6.55 14.41 -8.17
N PHE A 51 5.52 14.46 -7.33
CA PHE A 51 5.67 14.43 -5.87
C PHE A 51 6.29 13.11 -5.36
N GLY A 52 6.02 12.00 -6.05
CA GLY A 52 6.64 10.70 -5.77
C GLY A 52 8.05 10.53 -6.33
N GLY A 53 8.66 11.56 -6.93
CA GLY A 53 10.00 11.49 -7.53
C GLY A 53 10.07 10.70 -8.85
N ALA A 54 8.93 10.29 -9.42
CA ALA A 54 8.84 9.51 -10.66
C ALA A 54 8.79 10.43 -11.90
N ILE A 55 9.79 11.31 -12.04
CA ILE A 55 9.85 12.40 -13.04
C ILE A 55 9.70 11.88 -14.48
N GLN A 56 10.43 10.81 -14.85
CA GLN A 56 10.38 10.23 -16.20
C GLN A 56 8.98 9.68 -16.54
N LEU A 57 8.33 9.05 -15.57
CA LEU A 57 6.99 8.53 -15.73
C LEU A 57 5.96 9.66 -15.84
N ALA A 58 6.12 10.73 -15.04
CA ALA A 58 5.30 11.93 -15.13
C ALA A 58 5.38 12.58 -16.53
N GLY A 59 6.60 12.70 -17.09
CA GLY A 59 6.81 13.25 -18.44
C GLY A 59 6.17 12.41 -19.55
N THR A 60 6.18 11.08 -19.40
CA THR A 60 5.57 10.16 -20.37
C THR A 60 4.04 10.26 -20.40
N VAL A 61 3.41 10.51 -19.25
CA VAL A 61 1.95 10.69 -19.15
C VAL A 61 1.50 11.94 -19.92
N LYS A 62 2.29 13.02 -19.90
CA LYS A 62 2.02 14.26 -20.65
C LYS A 62 2.08 14.09 -22.17
N GLY A 63 2.94 13.19 -22.66
CA GLY A 63 3.15 12.90 -24.08
C GLY A 63 2.04 12.07 -24.73
N ARG A 64 1.11 11.53 -23.94
CA ARG A 64 -0.09 10.82 -24.43
C ARG A 64 -1.26 11.81 -24.53
N LYS A 65 -1.32 12.55 -25.62
CA LYS A 65 -2.53 13.27 -26.06
C LYS A 65 -3.00 12.68 -27.37
#